data_AF-A0A6A6DHU4-F1
#
_entry.id   AF-A0A6A6DHU4-F1
#
_cell.length_a   1.000
_cell.length_b   1.000
_cell.length_c   1.000
_cell.angle_alpha   90.00
_cell.angle_beta   90.00
_cell.angle_gamma   90.00
#
_symmetry.space_group_name_H-M   'P 1'
#
loop_
_entity.id
_entity.type
_entity.pdbx_description
1 polymer ?
#
loop_
_entity_poly.entity_id
_entity_poly.type
_entity_poly.pdbx_seq_one_letter_code
_entity_poly.pdbx_strand_id
1 'polypeptide(L)'
;MALPTRLKVDIRDHWTKEDAPFQKASKSLSDLLGYRALCEPEWHMLWTELRPYFSDMSTFVPSVSSTMTAWCKTFTALLDEEKNAEWTEQVLEELPKMNILRIRLEVGGDEKPMTRWTADQKTFIVYLPKCGPSYQPTTSGVFRTDFLDCFRTEPARPTPLALRSPLPDDSWADIEVDTATGNLSTREGQAKTPPEPYPALVKASLHVLPDISTLERPEYLMLKPPYHLIITHSTYQKEIIVQCSHPPTLKVIEGYFKRWTKLDTNTVNDPPAAEIFLRESPFGLSSIHDQLVISMQNSRAHFTLSITFLLSFVEGVLGYVFAFGDGGSWTFRREIGFK
;
A
#
# COMPACT_ATOMS: atom_id res chain seq x y z
N MET A 1 5.68 -13.65 18.62
CA MET A 1 6.60 -13.85 19.76
C MET A 1 6.23 -12.86 20.87
N ALA A 2 6.66 -13.07 22.12
CA ALA A 2 6.25 -12.21 23.23
C ALA A 2 7.03 -10.88 23.26
N LEU A 3 6.32 -9.75 23.42
CA LEU A 3 6.95 -8.45 23.69
C LEU A 3 7.77 -8.50 24.99
N PRO A 4 8.96 -7.87 25.05
CA PRO A 4 9.71 -7.72 26.29
C PRO A 4 8.86 -7.11 27.39
N THR A 5 9.01 -7.58 28.64
CA THR A 5 8.17 -7.15 29.77
C THR A 5 8.21 -5.63 29.99
N ARG A 6 9.39 -5.02 29.84
CA ARG A 6 9.56 -3.57 29.97
C ARG A 6 8.79 -2.80 28.89
N LEU A 7 8.77 -3.31 27.66
CA LEU A 7 7.98 -2.72 26.58
C LEU A 7 6.47 -2.77 26.88
N LYS A 8 5.98 -3.86 27.49
CA LYS A 8 4.57 -3.97 27.93
C LYS A 8 4.23 -2.95 29.03
N VAL A 9 5.16 -2.71 29.95
CA VAL A 9 5.01 -1.67 30.99
C VAL A 9 4.95 -0.29 30.37
N ASP A 10 5.86 0.01 29.43
CA ASP A 10 5.88 1.32 28.75
C ASP A 10 4.62 1.54 27.90
N ILE A 11 4.10 0.51 27.22
CA ILE A 11 2.80 0.57 26.51
C ILE A 11 1.67 0.90 27.48
N ARG A 12 1.61 0.21 28.62
CA ARG A 12 0.59 0.49 29.63
C ARG A 12 0.68 1.95 30.11
N ASP A 13 1.88 2.42 30.42
CA ASP A 13 2.10 3.71 31.09
C ASP A 13 1.99 4.91 30.14
N HIS A 14 2.43 4.77 28.89
CA HIS A 14 2.50 5.86 27.89
C HIS A 14 1.46 5.78 26.77
N TRP A 15 0.76 4.65 26.60
CA TRP A 15 -0.24 4.47 25.54
C TRP A 15 -1.63 4.11 26.07
N THR A 16 -1.75 3.11 26.94
CA THR A 16 -3.06 2.58 27.38
C THR A 16 -3.69 3.40 28.51
N LYS A 17 -2.88 3.97 29.40
CA LYS A 17 -3.38 4.76 30.54
C LYS A 17 -4.20 5.95 30.04
N GLU A 18 -5.41 6.15 30.57
CA GLU A 18 -6.30 7.25 30.17
C GLU A 18 -5.67 8.64 30.35
N ASP A 19 -4.76 8.77 31.33
CA ASP A 19 -4.01 9.98 31.58
C ASP A 19 -2.85 10.25 30.61
N ALA A 20 -2.52 9.28 29.75
CA ALA A 20 -1.44 9.41 28.80
C ALA A 20 -1.71 10.58 27.82
N PRO A 21 -0.66 11.33 27.40
CA PRO A 21 -0.81 12.46 26.48
C PRO A 21 -1.55 12.09 25.19
N PHE A 22 -1.29 10.89 24.66
CA PHE A 22 -1.94 10.38 23.47
C PHE A 22 -3.45 10.16 23.69
N GLN A 23 -3.86 9.52 24.79
CA GLN A 23 -5.28 9.29 25.09
C GLN A 23 -6.05 10.60 25.26
N LYS A 24 -5.44 11.59 25.92
CA LYS A 24 -6.00 12.95 26.04
C LYS A 24 -6.18 13.63 24.69
N ALA A 25 -5.17 13.57 23.82
CA ALA A 25 -5.23 14.15 22.48
C ALA A 25 -6.23 13.42 21.58
N SER A 26 -6.26 12.08 21.63
CA SER A 26 -7.21 11.24 20.88
C SER A 26 -8.65 11.47 21.33
N LYS A 27 -8.88 11.67 22.64
CA LYS A 27 -10.19 12.02 23.19
C LYS A 27 -10.64 13.40 22.70
N SER A 28 -9.76 14.41 22.77
CA SER A 28 -10.05 15.75 22.25
C SER A 28 -10.42 15.72 20.75
N LEU A 29 -9.71 14.92 19.96
CA LEU A 29 -10.03 14.72 18.55
C LEU A 29 -11.38 14.03 18.35
N SER A 30 -11.68 13.00 19.16
CA SER A 30 -12.95 12.27 19.09
C SER A 30 -14.14 13.13 19.50
N ASP A 31 -13.98 13.95 20.54
CA ASP A 31 -14.99 14.88 21.04
C ASP A 31 -15.31 15.95 19.99
N LEU A 32 -14.30 16.40 19.24
CA LEU A 32 -14.48 17.40 18.17
C LEU A 32 -15.16 16.82 16.92
N LEU A 33 -14.77 15.61 16.52
CA LEU A 33 -15.32 14.96 15.33
C LEU A 33 -16.69 14.31 15.57
N GLY A 34 -17.05 14.03 16.82
CA GLY A 34 -18.23 13.23 17.18
C GLY A 34 -18.09 11.74 16.84
N TYR A 35 -16.91 11.30 16.37
CA TYR A 35 -16.58 9.91 16.05
C TYR A 35 -15.39 9.45 16.87
N ARG A 36 -15.38 8.17 17.26
CA ARG A 36 -14.26 7.59 18.01
C ARG A 36 -13.02 7.48 17.11
N ALA A 37 -11.88 7.99 17.57
CA ALA A 37 -10.57 7.71 16.99
C ALA A 37 -10.01 6.40 17.55
N LEU A 38 -9.57 5.50 16.66
CA LEU A 38 -8.99 4.20 17.01
C LEU A 38 -7.60 4.05 16.37
N CYS A 39 -6.59 3.88 17.22
CA CYS A 39 -5.23 3.53 16.82
C CYS A 39 -4.77 2.31 17.62
N GLU A 40 -4.55 1.20 16.92
CA GLU A 40 -4.08 -0.07 17.50
C GLU A 40 -2.74 -0.44 16.87
N PRO A 41 -1.61 -0.02 17.50
CA PRO A 41 -0.29 -0.31 16.96
C PRO A 41 0.08 -1.79 17.07
N GLU A 42 0.63 -2.35 16.00
CA GLU A 42 1.27 -3.67 16.00
C GLU A 42 2.65 -3.59 16.66
N TRP A 43 2.67 -3.39 17.98
CA TRP A 43 3.88 -3.11 18.77
C TRP A 43 5.01 -4.12 18.56
N HIS A 44 4.67 -5.38 18.30
CA HIS A 44 5.68 -6.42 18.09
C HIS A 44 6.44 -6.24 16.79
N MET A 45 5.71 -5.93 15.72
CA MET A 45 6.28 -5.71 14.40
C MET A 45 7.02 -4.36 14.37
N LEU A 46 6.42 -3.30 14.96
CA LEU A 46 7.07 -1.99 15.06
C LEU A 46 8.39 -2.06 15.83
N TRP A 47 8.42 -2.77 16.96
CA TRP A 47 9.66 -2.96 17.72
C TRP A 47 10.70 -3.76 16.93
N THR A 48 10.29 -4.80 16.21
CA THR A 48 11.22 -5.62 15.40
C THR A 48 11.93 -4.79 14.34
N GLU A 49 11.19 -3.91 13.65
CA GLU A 49 11.74 -3.05 12.59
C GLU A 49 12.57 -1.88 13.12
N LEU A 50 12.11 -1.24 14.20
CA LEU A 50 12.72 -0.01 14.69
C LEU A 50 13.83 -0.27 15.72
N ARG A 51 13.91 -1.45 16.32
CA ARG A 51 14.95 -1.80 17.32
C ARG A 51 16.38 -1.41 16.92
N PRO A 52 16.87 -1.59 15.68
CA PRO A 52 18.23 -1.20 15.31
C PRO A 52 18.50 0.31 15.44
N TYR A 53 17.45 1.13 15.40
CA TYR A 53 17.53 2.58 15.40
C TYR A 53 17.34 3.20 16.80
N PHE A 54 16.86 2.42 17.79
CA PHE A 54 16.66 2.88 19.17
C PHE A 54 17.77 2.35 20.08
N SER A 55 18.61 3.27 20.58
CA SER A 55 19.69 2.94 21.53
C SER A 55 19.17 2.50 22.90
N ASP A 56 17.99 2.98 23.31
CA ASP A 56 17.32 2.63 24.55
C ASP A 56 15.87 2.20 24.32
N MET A 57 15.52 1.01 24.80
CA MET A 57 14.17 0.46 24.69
C MET A 57 13.12 1.29 25.43
N SER A 58 13.48 1.99 26.52
CA SER A 58 12.51 2.87 27.20
C SER A 58 12.16 4.14 26.42
N THR A 59 12.91 4.48 25.38
CA THR A 59 12.60 5.69 24.57
C THR A 59 11.64 5.39 23.41
N PHE A 60 11.48 4.11 23.05
CA PHE A 60 10.70 3.70 21.89
C PHE A 60 9.21 4.03 22.03
N VAL A 61 8.53 3.51 23.06
CA VAL A 61 7.09 3.74 23.25
C VAL A 61 6.78 5.22 23.52
N PRO A 62 7.54 5.94 24.37
CA PRO A 62 7.35 7.38 24.54
C PRO A 62 7.52 8.17 23.24
N SER A 63 8.47 7.79 22.39
CA SER A 63 8.67 8.44 21.08
C SER A 63 7.45 8.23 20.17
N VAL A 64 6.95 7.00 20.05
CA VAL A 64 5.74 6.70 19.26
C VAL A 64 4.52 7.42 19.82
N SER A 65 4.35 7.42 21.14
CA SER A 65 3.26 8.13 21.83
C SER A 65 3.35 9.65 21.60
N SER A 66 4.55 10.23 21.64
CA SER A 66 4.77 11.65 21.37
C SER A 66 4.43 12.03 19.94
N THR A 67 4.85 11.20 18.96
CA THR A 67 4.52 11.40 17.54
C THR A 67 3.02 11.36 17.31
N MET A 68 2.30 10.39 17.89
CA MET A 68 0.85 10.34 17.74
C MET A 68 0.12 11.43 18.52
N THR A 69 0.65 11.86 19.66
CA THR A 69 0.11 13.02 20.38
C THR A 69 0.23 14.28 19.51
N ALA A 70 1.37 14.49 18.85
CA ALA A 70 1.57 15.60 17.91
C ALA A 70 0.60 15.48 16.72
N TRP A 71 0.46 14.29 16.14
CA TRP A 71 -0.47 14.02 15.05
C TRP A 71 -1.92 14.40 15.42
N CYS A 72 -2.43 13.91 16.56
CA CYS A 72 -3.79 14.23 17.00
C CYS A 72 -3.97 15.74 17.24
N LYS A 73 -2.99 16.40 17.87
CA LYS A 73 -3.05 17.86 18.11
C LYS A 73 -3.05 18.66 16.82
N THR A 74 -2.24 18.27 15.84
CA THR A 74 -2.21 18.92 14.52
C THR A 74 -3.53 18.71 13.79
N PHE A 75 -4.10 17.50 13.85
CA PHE A 75 -5.41 17.21 13.26
C PHE A 75 -6.51 18.08 13.87
N THR A 76 -6.60 18.13 15.20
CA THR A 76 -7.58 18.97 15.92
C THR A 76 -7.40 20.45 15.56
N ALA A 77 -6.16 20.96 15.57
CA ALA A 77 -5.88 22.35 15.22
C ALA A 77 -6.27 22.69 13.77
N LEU A 78 -6.13 21.74 12.83
CA LEU A 78 -6.55 21.96 11.45
C LEU A 78 -8.06 22.00 11.29
N LEU A 79 -8.80 21.19 12.06
CA LEU A 79 -10.26 21.20 12.07
C LEU A 79 -10.83 22.49 12.66
N ASP A 80 -10.18 23.05 13.69
CA ASP A 80 -10.60 24.30 14.36
C ASP A 80 -10.30 25.57 13.53
N GLU A 81 -9.43 25.50 12.53
CA GLU A 81 -9.05 26.66 11.73
C GLU A 81 -10.04 26.91 10.58
N GLU A 82 -10.76 28.04 10.63
CA GLU A 82 -11.71 28.47 9.58
C GLU A 82 -11.08 28.52 8.17
N LYS A 83 -9.77 28.78 8.09
CA LYS A 83 -9.03 28.82 6.81
C LYS A 83 -8.99 27.48 6.08
N ASN A 84 -9.18 26.38 6.80
CA ASN A 84 -9.15 25.03 6.25
C ASN A 84 -10.57 24.44 6.12
N ALA A 85 -11.62 25.27 6.15
CA ALA A 85 -13.01 24.82 6.12
C ALA A 85 -13.30 23.83 4.97
N GLU A 86 -12.78 24.09 3.76
CA GLU A 86 -12.93 23.19 2.60
C GLU A 86 -12.34 21.79 2.84
N TRP A 87 -11.15 21.73 3.46
CA TRP A 87 -10.53 20.45 3.83
C TRP A 87 -11.29 19.76 4.96
N THR A 88 -11.77 20.53 5.94
CA THR A 88 -12.59 20.02 7.05
C THR A 88 -13.90 19.42 6.53
N GLU A 89 -14.54 20.04 5.55
CA GLU A 89 -15.72 19.48 4.88
C GLU A 89 -15.41 18.14 4.21
N GLN A 90 -14.29 18.02 3.48
CA GLN A 90 -13.89 16.74 2.85
C GLN A 90 -13.68 15.63 3.90
N VAL A 91 -13.06 15.95 5.04
CA VAL A 91 -12.91 15.01 6.16
C VAL A 91 -14.29 14.60 6.71
N LEU A 92 -15.20 15.56 6.90
CA LEU A 92 -16.55 15.33 7.41
C LEU A 92 -17.47 14.60 6.42
N GLU A 93 -17.21 14.66 5.11
CA GLU A 93 -17.92 13.85 4.10
C GLU A 93 -17.49 12.38 4.13
N GLU A 94 -16.22 12.13 4.45
CA GLU A 94 -15.65 10.78 4.48
C GLU A 94 -15.92 10.06 5.83
N LEU A 95 -15.95 10.78 6.95
CA LEU A 95 -16.16 10.24 8.30
C LEU A 95 -17.46 9.42 8.49
N PRO A 96 -18.64 9.86 8.03
CA PRO A 96 -19.89 9.10 8.12
C PRO A 96 -19.80 7.74 7.41
N LYS A 97 -18.92 7.60 6.42
CA LYS A 97 -18.73 6.36 5.67
C LYS A 97 -17.93 5.31 6.46
N MET A 98 -17.43 5.64 7.66
CA MET A 98 -16.48 4.84 8.43
C MET A 98 -16.97 4.49 9.83
N ASN A 99 -17.87 5.29 10.40
CA ASN A 99 -18.35 5.22 11.79
C ASN A 99 -17.25 5.37 12.89
N ILE A 100 -15.97 5.16 12.56
CA ILE A 100 -14.81 5.22 13.44
C ILE A 100 -13.63 5.76 12.62
N LEU A 101 -12.89 6.73 13.16
CA LEU A 101 -11.66 7.23 12.56
C LEU A 101 -10.52 6.24 12.85
N ARG A 102 -10.15 5.42 11.85
CA ARG A 102 -9.06 4.46 11.99
C ARG A 102 -7.71 5.09 11.63
N ILE A 103 -6.71 4.80 12.46
CA ILE A 103 -5.32 5.27 12.31
C ILE A 103 -4.39 4.06 12.41
N ARG A 104 -3.58 3.84 11.37
CA ARG A 104 -2.55 2.79 11.32
C ARG A 104 -1.16 3.39 11.39
N LEU A 105 -0.24 2.66 12.03
CA LEU A 105 1.17 3.04 12.12
C LEU A 105 2.01 2.14 11.23
N GLU A 106 2.79 2.74 10.34
CA GLU A 106 3.75 2.06 9.47
C GLU A 106 5.16 2.62 9.72
N VAL A 107 6.20 1.94 9.22
CA VAL A 107 7.58 2.42 9.29
C VAL A 107 7.99 2.99 7.94
N GLY A 108 8.22 4.30 7.90
CA GLY A 108 8.63 5.05 6.71
C GLY A 108 10.10 4.84 6.35
N GLY A 109 10.47 5.24 5.14
CA GLY A 109 11.87 5.32 4.71
C GLY A 109 12.54 6.65 5.08
N ASP A 110 11.74 7.65 5.40
CA ASP A 110 12.20 9.03 5.57
C ASP A 110 12.60 9.37 7.01
N GLU A 111 13.42 10.41 7.15
CA GLU A 111 13.90 10.91 8.45
C GLU A 111 12.80 11.66 9.24
N LYS A 112 11.68 11.97 8.59
CA LYS A 112 10.54 12.69 9.17
C LYS A 112 9.28 11.81 9.16
N PRO A 113 8.42 11.91 10.18
CA PRO A 113 7.13 11.25 10.13
C PRO A 113 6.27 11.92 9.08
N MET A 114 5.45 11.11 8.41
CA MET A 114 4.52 11.59 7.37
C MET A 114 3.15 10.95 7.56
N THR A 115 2.11 11.60 7.05
CA THR A 115 0.74 11.06 7.06
C THR A 115 0.20 10.91 5.66
N ARG A 116 -0.56 9.84 5.42
CA ARG A 116 -1.25 9.63 4.14
C ARG A 116 -2.66 9.13 4.37
N TRP A 117 -3.58 9.63 3.55
CA TRP A 117 -4.92 9.08 3.41
C TRP A 117 -4.96 7.95 2.39
N THR A 118 -5.62 6.84 2.75
CA THR A 118 -5.88 5.74 1.83
C THR A 118 -7.39 5.62 1.62
N ALA A 119 -7.88 6.09 0.48
CA ALA A 119 -9.30 6.05 0.13
C ALA A 119 -9.87 4.63 0.11
N ASP A 120 -9.09 3.65 -0.35
CA ASP A 120 -9.51 2.24 -0.44
C ASP A 120 -9.88 1.65 0.94
N GLN A 121 -9.11 2.02 1.96
CA GLN A 121 -9.24 1.49 3.33
C GLN A 121 -9.87 2.47 4.30
N LYS A 122 -10.15 3.69 3.82
CA LYS A 122 -10.77 4.74 4.62
C LYS A 122 -10.05 4.95 5.96
N THR A 123 -8.72 4.98 5.89
CA THR A 123 -7.83 4.94 7.06
C THR A 123 -6.67 5.89 6.86
N PHE A 124 -6.28 6.59 7.92
CA PHE A 124 -5.04 7.36 7.95
C PHE A 124 -3.86 6.45 8.28
N ILE A 125 -2.81 6.53 7.47
CA ILE A 125 -1.55 5.84 7.71
C ILE A 125 -0.53 6.88 8.17
N VAL A 126 0.05 6.67 9.35
CA VAL A 126 1.13 7.49 9.91
C VAL A 126 2.42 6.70 9.81
N TYR A 127 3.37 7.22 9.06
CA TYR A 127 4.68 6.61 8.89
C TYR A 127 5.63 7.15 9.96
N LEU A 128 6.21 6.24 10.73
CA LEU A 128 7.22 6.52 11.75
C LEU A 128 8.61 6.57 11.09
N PRO A 129 9.45 7.56 11.42
CA PRO A 129 10.78 7.69 10.83
C PRO A 129 11.73 6.60 11.33
N LYS A 130 12.72 6.24 10.49
CA LYS A 130 13.85 5.37 10.87
C LYS A 130 15.01 6.14 11.51
N CYS A 131 14.68 7.18 12.25
CA CYS A 131 15.63 7.91 13.07
C CYS A 131 15.24 7.64 14.52
N GLY A 132 16.22 7.29 15.35
CA GLY A 132 16.00 6.99 16.77
C GLY A 132 15.48 8.18 17.59
N PRO A 133 15.69 8.20 18.92
CA PRO A 133 15.11 9.21 19.82
C PRO A 133 15.59 10.66 19.58
N SER A 134 16.46 10.92 18.59
CA SER A 134 16.83 12.29 18.18
C SER A 134 15.66 13.03 17.53
N TYR A 135 14.65 12.31 17.04
CA TYR A 135 13.44 12.92 16.53
C TYR A 135 12.48 13.21 17.70
N GLN A 136 12.54 14.43 18.24
CA GLN A 136 11.48 14.97 19.08
C GLN A 136 10.52 15.77 18.18
N PRO A 137 9.25 15.38 18.05
CA PRO A 137 8.23 16.19 17.38
C PRO A 137 7.85 17.36 18.29
N THR A 138 8.78 18.30 18.49
CA THR A 138 8.54 19.51 19.29
C THR A 138 7.70 20.54 18.54
N THR A 139 7.47 20.36 17.23
CA THR A 139 6.64 21.24 16.43
C THR A 139 5.48 20.47 15.79
N SER A 140 4.26 20.84 16.18
CA SER A 140 2.98 20.40 15.61
C SER A 140 2.78 20.76 14.12
N GLY A 141 3.81 21.28 13.45
CA GLY A 141 3.77 21.65 12.03
C GLY A 141 4.19 20.54 11.07
N VAL A 142 4.77 19.43 11.55
CA VAL A 142 5.38 18.42 10.66
C VAL A 142 4.34 17.71 9.79
N PHE A 143 3.15 17.43 10.33
CA PHE A 143 2.08 16.75 9.58
C PHE A 143 1.18 17.70 8.80
N ARG A 144 1.35 19.02 8.94
CA ARG A 144 0.37 19.99 8.47
C ARG A 144 0.23 19.99 6.95
N THR A 145 1.36 19.95 6.24
CA THR A 145 1.38 19.88 4.78
C THR A 145 0.74 18.58 4.31
N ASP A 146 1.11 17.46 4.93
CA ASP A 146 0.67 16.13 4.57
C ASP A 146 -0.85 15.96 4.73
N PHE A 147 -1.44 16.55 5.79
CA PHE A 147 -2.88 16.54 5.98
C PHE A 147 -3.61 17.28 4.86
N LEU A 148 -3.13 18.47 4.48
CA LEU A 148 -3.75 19.25 3.41
C LEU A 148 -3.63 18.56 2.05
N ASP A 149 -2.63 17.70 1.87
CA ASP A 149 -2.44 16.91 0.66
C ASP A 149 -3.21 15.57 0.65
N CYS A 150 -3.78 15.13 1.78
CA CYS A 150 -4.45 13.82 1.91
C CYS A 150 -5.61 13.58 0.93
N PHE A 151 -6.35 14.63 0.54
CA PHE A 151 -7.51 14.53 -0.34
C PHE A 151 -7.26 15.10 -1.74
N ARG A 152 -6.02 15.54 -2.02
CA ARG A 152 -5.65 16.00 -3.35
C ARG A 152 -5.48 14.78 -4.24
N THR A 153 -6.34 14.70 -5.25
CA THR A 153 -6.32 13.64 -6.27
C THR A 153 -5.09 13.78 -7.17
N GLU A 154 -3.92 13.41 -6.66
CA GLU A 154 -2.81 13.00 -7.52
C GLU A 154 -2.34 11.60 -7.12
N PRO A 155 -2.19 10.68 -8.08
CA PRO A 155 -1.53 9.42 -7.81
C PRO A 155 -0.04 9.71 -7.59
N ALA A 156 0.34 10.03 -6.35
CA ALA A 156 1.72 9.99 -5.92
C ALA A 156 2.18 8.53 -6.03
N ARG A 157 2.75 8.24 -7.20
CA ARG A 157 3.52 7.05 -7.54
C ARG A 157 4.50 6.84 -6.38
N PRO A 158 4.49 5.70 -5.66
CA PRO A 158 5.62 5.37 -4.83
C PRO A 158 6.79 5.17 -5.80
N THR A 159 7.69 6.13 -5.89
CA THR A 159 8.97 5.97 -6.60
C THR A 159 9.77 4.97 -5.77
N PRO A 160 10.00 3.73 -6.27
CA PRO A 160 10.94 2.84 -5.61
C PRO A 160 12.32 3.47 -5.75
N LEU A 161 13.11 3.46 -4.67
CA LEU A 161 14.46 4.02 -4.56
C LEU A 161 15.53 3.41 -5.51
N ALA A 162 15.13 2.75 -6.60
CA ALA A 162 16.03 2.08 -7.54
C ALA A 162 16.33 2.87 -8.84
N LEU A 163 15.82 4.10 -9.00
CA LEU A 163 15.98 4.87 -10.26
C LEU A 163 16.40 6.33 -10.05
N ARG A 164 17.26 6.60 -9.06
CA ARG A 164 18.04 7.85 -9.01
C ARG A 164 19.35 7.68 -9.79
N SER A 165 19.25 7.67 -11.11
CA SER A 165 20.38 8.06 -11.98
C SER A 165 20.27 9.56 -12.24
N PRO A 166 21.35 10.35 -12.10
CA PRO A 166 21.33 11.76 -12.49
C PRO A 166 21.28 11.83 -14.02
N LEU A 167 20.14 12.24 -14.57
CA LEU A 167 20.07 12.69 -15.95
C LEU A 167 20.33 14.22 -15.97
N PRO A 168 21.28 14.71 -16.78
CA PRO A 168 21.36 16.12 -17.12
C PRO A 168 20.36 16.49 -18.21
N ASP A 169 19.74 17.64 -18.01
CA ASP A 169 19.09 18.61 -18.90
C ASP A 169 18.64 18.23 -20.33
N ASP A 170 17.37 18.56 -20.58
CA ASP A 170 16.82 19.27 -21.73
C ASP A 170 17.52 19.10 -23.10
N SER A 171 16.93 18.24 -23.93
CA SER A 171 17.09 18.32 -25.39
C SER A 171 15.89 17.65 -26.09
N TRP A 172 14.70 18.23 -25.94
CA TRP A 172 13.50 17.83 -26.69
C TRP A 172 12.84 19.02 -27.41
N ALA A 173 13.64 19.81 -28.09
CA ALA A 173 13.18 20.64 -29.19
C ALA A 173 14.28 20.63 -30.26
N ASP A 174 13.97 20.05 -31.41
CA ASP A 174 14.39 20.49 -32.76
C ASP A 174 14.19 19.32 -33.76
N ILE A 175 12.98 19.26 -34.31
CA ILE A 175 12.69 18.49 -35.53
C ILE A 175 12.58 19.52 -36.65
N GLU A 176 13.67 19.75 -37.38
CA GLU A 176 13.61 20.42 -38.68
C GLU A 176 13.29 19.38 -39.77
N VAL A 177 12.19 19.64 -40.49
CA VAL A 177 11.78 18.87 -41.67
C VAL A 177 12.17 19.67 -42.90
N ASP A 178 13.17 19.20 -43.65
CA ASP A 178 13.54 19.83 -44.92
C ASP A 178 12.55 19.43 -46.02
N THR A 179 11.89 20.42 -46.63
CA THR A 179 10.67 20.26 -47.44
C THR A 179 10.92 19.96 -48.93
N ALA A 180 12.15 19.59 -49.31
CA ALA A 180 12.52 19.45 -50.72
C ALA A 180 12.79 18.02 -51.22
N THR A 181 12.84 16.97 -50.38
CA THR A 181 13.26 15.63 -50.90
C THR A 181 12.68 14.38 -50.25
N GLY A 182 11.74 14.49 -49.30
CA GLY A 182 10.81 13.40 -48.94
C GLY A 182 11.43 12.02 -48.60
N ASN A 183 12.64 11.95 -48.04
CA ASN A 183 13.27 10.71 -47.59
C ASN A 183 13.91 10.87 -46.20
N LEU A 184 13.53 9.99 -45.26
CA LEU A 184 14.13 9.89 -43.93
C LEU A 184 15.40 9.03 -44.02
N SER A 185 16.56 9.62 -43.72
CA SER A 185 17.82 8.88 -43.59
C SER A 185 18.35 9.00 -42.16
N THR A 186 18.44 7.87 -41.46
CA THR A 186 19.06 7.76 -40.14
C THR A 186 20.54 7.48 -40.32
N ARG A 187 21.40 8.32 -39.75
CA ARG A 187 22.86 8.15 -39.80
C ARG A 187 23.30 7.07 -38.81
N GLU A 188 23.72 5.92 -39.32
CA GLU A 188 24.49 4.92 -38.56
C GLU A 188 25.92 5.40 -38.29
N GLY A 189 26.47 5.00 -37.14
CA GLY A 189 27.91 4.82 -36.98
C GLY A 189 28.59 5.46 -35.77
N GLN A 190 28.32 4.96 -34.57
CA GLN A 190 29.41 4.74 -33.61
C GLN A 190 29.08 3.58 -32.66
N ALA A 191 29.97 2.58 -32.68
CA ALA A 191 29.84 1.27 -32.08
C ALA A 191 29.54 1.33 -30.57
N LYS A 192 28.37 0.80 -30.20
CA LYS A 192 28.13 0.29 -28.84
C LYS A 192 28.19 -1.23 -28.92
N THR A 193 29.06 -1.77 -28.08
CA THR A 193 29.17 -3.17 -27.67
C THR A 193 27.82 -3.87 -27.57
N PRO A 194 27.76 -5.20 -27.81
CA PRO A 194 26.52 -5.98 -27.68
C PRO A 194 25.92 -5.76 -26.29
N PRO A 195 24.58 -5.61 -26.16
CA PRO A 195 23.95 -5.61 -24.86
C PRO A 195 24.26 -6.94 -24.19
N GLU A 196 24.90 -6.88 -23.02
CA GLU A 196 25.05 -8.04 -22.15
C GLU A 196 23.68 -8.72 -22.00
N PRO A 197 23.61 -10.06 -22.11
CA PRO A 197 22.43 -10.77 -21.70
C PRO A 197 22.19 -10.41 -20.23
N TYR A 198 20.95 -9.99 -19.92
CA TYR A 198 20.43 -9.84 -18.56
C TYR A 198 21.04 -10.93 -17.66
N PRO A 199 21.53 -10.60 -16.45
CA PRO A 199 22.03 -11.63 -15.56
C PRO A 199 20.89 -12.62 -15.38
N ALA A 200 21.08 -13.83 -15.94
CA ALA A 200 20.22 -14.96 -15.68
C ALA A 200 20.06 -15.01 -14.17
N LEU A 201 18.81 -14.97 -13.70
CA LEU A 201 18.46 -15.05 -12.30
C LEU A 201 19.29 -16.18 -11.70
N VAL A 202 20.35 -15.83 -10.95
CA VAL A 202 21.17 -16.82 -10.28
C VAL A 202 20.20 -17.49 -9.33
N LYS A 203 19.72 -18.69 -9.68
CA LYS A 203 19.00 -19.54 -8.75
C LYS A 203 19.94 -19.69 -7.58
N ALA A 204 19.69 -18.92 -6.52
CA ALA A 204 20.53 -18.93 -5.34
C ALA A 204 20.47 -20.35 -4.81
N SER A 205 21.53 -21.12 -5.04
CA SER A 205 21.72 -22.43 -4.44
C SER A 205 22.03 -22.17 -2.97
N LEU A 206 20.99 -21.84 -2.21
CA LEU A 206 21.07 -21.66 -0.77
C LEU A 206 21.26 -23.06 -0.16
N HIS A 207 22.53 -23.47 -0.01
CA HIS A 207 22.90 -24.70 0.69
C HIS A 207 22.75 -24.57 2.22
N VAL A 208 22.48 -23.36 2.72
CA VAL A 208 22.28 -23.04 4.14
C VAL A 208 20.99 -22.24 4.28
N LEU A 209 20.16 -22.60 5.27
CA LEU A 209 18.94 -21.87 5.59
C LEU A 209 19.30 -20.44 6.06
N PRO A 210 18.65 -19.40 5.51
CA PRO A 210 18.92 -18.02 5.92
C PRO A 210 18.46 -17.79 7.36
N ASP A 211 19.17 -16.92 8.08
CA ASP A 211 18.78 -16.53 9.43
C ASP A 211 17.56 -15.60 9.38
N ILE A 212 16.58 -15.83 10.26
CA ILE A 212 15.30 -15.11 10.32
C ILE A 212 15.55 -13.61 10.56
N SER A 213 16.59 -13.27 11.32
CA SER A 213 16.93 -11.88 11.63
C SER A 213 17.45 -11.09 10.44
N THR A 214 17.90 -11.78 9.39
CA THR A 214 18.48 -11.20 8.17
C THR A 214 17.50 -11.17 7.00
N LEU A 215 16.33 -11.79 7.15
CA LEU A 215 15.30 -11.82 6.12
C LEU A 215 14.65 -10.46 5.97
N GLU A 216 14.42 -10.06 4.72
CA GLU A 216 13.64 -8.88 4.41
C GLU A 216 12.17 -9.06 4.83
N ARG A 217 11.48 -7.95 5.04
CA ARG A 217 10.04 -7.96 5.31
C ARG A 217 9.26 -8.66 4.18
N PRO A 218 8.13 -9.33 4.50
CA PRO A 218 7.28 -9.97 3.50
C PRO A 218 6.92 -9.07 2.32
N GLU A 219 6.68 -7.79 2.60
CA GLU A 219 6.35 -6.75 1.62
C GLU A 219 7.39 -6.62 0.51
N TYR A 220 8.67 -6.68 0.86
CA TYR A 220 9.77 -6.58 -0.09
C TYR A 220 10.04 -7.91 -0.79
N LEU A 221 9.86 -9.02 -0.08
CA LEU A 221 9.95 -10.36 -0.67
C LEU A 221 8.91 -10.54 -1.78
N MET A 222 7.69 -10.04 -1.57
CA MET A 222 6.58 -10.09 -2.53
C MET A 222 6.81 -9.25 -3.79
N LEU A 223 7.71 -8.27 -3.75
CA LEU A 223 8.08 -7.46 -4.92
C LEU A 223 9.18 -8.09 -5.77
N LYS A 224 9.80 -9.19 -5.32
CA LYS A 224 10.86 -9.90 -6.05
C LYS A 224 10.31 -11.17 -6.73
N PRO A 225 10.72 -11.46 -7.98
CA PRO A 225 10.38 -12.73 -8.60
C PRO A 225 11.08 -13.90 -7.86
N PRO A 226 10.56 -15.13 -7.94
CA PRO A 226 9.39 -15.56 -8.73
C PRO A 226 8.04 -15.17 -8.13
N TYR A 227 7.16 -14.64 -8.98
CA TYR A 227 5.78 -14.36 -8.59
C TYR A 227 4.91 -15.59 -8.81
N HIS A 228 4.05 -15.86 -7.83
CA HIS A 228 3.09 -16.95 -7.85
C HIS A 228 1.68 -16.37 -7.85
N LEU A 229 0.80 -16.96 -8.66
CA LEU A 229 -0.59 -16.58 -8.74
C LEU A 229 -1.43 -17.86 -8.78
N ILE A 230 -2.39 -17.97 -7.87
CA ILE A 230 -3.29 -19.11 -7.74
C ILE A 230 -4.70 -18.60 -7.91
N ILE A 231 -5.46 -19.19 -8.82
CA ILE A 231 -6.86 -18.86 -9.05
C ILE A 231 -7.66 -20.07 -8.63
N THR A 232 -8.61 -19.89 -7.74
CA THR A 232 -9.56 -20.93 -7.33
C THR A 232 -10.96 -20.49 -7.69
N HIS A 233 -11.75 -21.43 -8.20
CA HIS A 233 -13.14 -21.21 -8.58
C HIS A 233 -14.05 -22.11 -7.77
N SER A 234 -14.87 -21.49 -6.93
CA SER A 234 -15.89 -22.17 -6.13
C SER A 234 -17.24 -21.98 -6.78
N THR A 235 -17.70 -23.00 -7.52
CA THR A 235 -19.03 -22.97 -8.17
C THR A 235 -20.16 -22.93 -7.15
N TYR A 236 -19.97 -23.55 -5.98
CA TYR A 236 -20.94 -23.55 -4.88
C TYR A 236 -21.13 -22.15 -4.28
N GLN A 237 -20.03 -21.43 -4.04
CA GLN A 237 -20.08 -20.07 -3.48
C GLN A 237 -20.31 -19.01 -4.56
N LYS A 238 -20.23 -19.37 -5.85
CA LYS A 238 -20.24 -18.42 -6.99
C LYS A 238 -19.17 -17.34 -6.81
N GLU A 239 -17.98 -17.79 -6.42
CA GLU A 239 -16.84 -16.94 -6.11
C GLU A 239 -15.59 -17.42 -6.85
N ILE A 240 -14.80 -16.44 -7.31
CA ILE A 240 -13.43 -16.67 -7.79
C ILE A 240 -12.50 -15.97 -6.80
N ILE A 241 -11.53 -16.74 -6.27
CA ILE A 241 -10.52 -16.23 -5.35
C ILE A 241 -9.16 -16.31 -6.05
N VAL A 242 -8.51 -15.16 -6.18
CA VAL A 242 -7.17 -15.03 -6.74
C VAL A 242 -6.20 -14.71 -5.62
N GLN A 243 -5.27 -15.62 -5.35
CA GLN A 243 -4.17 -15.41 -4.42
C GLN A 243 -2.93 -15.05 -5.24
N CYS A 244 -2.20 -14.02 -4.85
CA CYS A 244 -1.00 -13.62 -5.59
C CYS A 244 0.09 -13.12 -4.66
N SER A 245 1.33 -13.55 -4.91
CA SER A 245 2.49 -13.08 -4.18
C SER A 245 2.94 -11.69 -4.60
N HIS A 246 2.35 -11.07 -5.63
CA HIS A 246 2.71 -9.75 -6.13
C HIS A 246 1.51 -8.79 -6.05
N PRO A 247 1.42 -7.94 -5.00
CA PRO A 247 0.26 -7.08 -4.76
C PRO A 247 -0.09 -6.11 -5.91
N PRO A 248 0.87 -5.50 -6.63
CA PRO A 248 0.54 -4.67 -7.79
C PRO A 248 -0.20 -5.42 -8.90
N THR A 249 0.07 -6.72 -9.07
CA THR A 249 -0.67 -7.56 -10.03
C THR A 249 -2.15 -7.63 -9.65
N LEU A 250 -2.46 -7.83 -8.37
CA LEU A 250 -3.86 -7.87 -7.91
C LEU A 250 -4.58 -6.55 -8.12
N LYS A 251 -3.90 -5.41 -7.87
CA LYS A 251 -4.48 -4.08 -8.14
C LYS A 251 -4.80 -3.85 -9.62
N VAL A 252 -3.95 -4.34 -10.53
CA VAL A 252 -4.19 -4.26 -11.97
C VAL A 252 -5.39 -5.13 -12.37
N ILE A 253 -5.48 -6.34 -11.84
CA ILE A 253 -6.64 -7.24 -12.07
C ILE A 253 -7.91 -6.56 -11.54
N GLU A 254 -7.90 -6.08 -10.30
CA GLU A 254 -9.03 -5.40 -9.68
C GLU A 254 -9.49 -4.21 -10.53
N GLY A 255 -8.58 -3.29 -10.88
CA GLY A 255 -8.91 -2.09 -11.66
C GLY A 255 -9.41 -2.41 -13.06
N TYR A 256 -8.83 -3.43 -13.71
CA TYR A 256 -9.30 -3.88 -15.02
C TYR A 256 -10.73 -4.44 -14.94
N PHE A 257 -10.98 -5.41 -14.06
CA PHE A 257 -12.29 -6.03 -13.98
C PHE A 257 -13.36 -5.08 -13.46
N LYS A 258 -13.07 -4.21 -12.46
CA LYS A 258 -14.01 -3.17 -12.01
C LYS A 258 -14.43 -2.24 -13.15
N ARG A 259 -13.50 -1.86 -14.04
CA ARG A 259 -13.80 -1.01 -15.21
C ARG A 259 -14.72 -1.69 -16.22
N TRP A 260 -14.67 -3.02 -16.33
CA TRP A 260 -15.43 -3.80 -17.31
C TRP A 260 -16.61 -4.58 -16.72
N THR A 261 -16.89 -4.43 -15.42
CA THR A 261 -18.07 -5.01 -14.78
C THR A 261 -19.33 -4.28 -15.24
N LYS A 262 -20.33 -5.04 -15.70
CA LYS A 262 -21.65 -4.50 -16.06
C LYS A 262 -22.43 -4.10 -14.80
N LEU A 263 -23.30 -3.10 -14.93
CA LEU A 263 -24.30 -2.79 -13.90
C LEU A 263 -25.49 -3.75 -14.01
N ASP A 264 -26.06 -4.17 -12.88
CA ASP A 264 -27.28 -4.97 -12.84
C ASP A 264 -28.52 -4.08 -12.99
N THR A 265 -29.03 -4.01 -14.21
CA THR A 265 -30.19 -3.19 -14.61
C THR A 265 -31.52 -3.65 -13.99
N ASN A 266 -31.54 -4.75 -13.22
CA ASN A 266 -32.77 -5.30 -12.63
C ASN A 266 -33.06 -4.77 -11.22
N THR A 267 -32.23 -3.88 -10.69
CA THR A 267 -32.31 -3.38 -9.31
C THR A 267 -32.34 -1.85 -9.31
N VAL A 268 -33.21 -1.26 -8.49
CA VAL A 268 -33.45 0.20 -8.43
C VAL A 268 -32.17 1.03 -8.15
N ASN A 269 -31.12 0.41 -7.61
CA ASN A 269 -29.84 1.05 -7.30
C ASN A 269 -28.69 0.66 -8.26
N ASP A 270 -28.98 -0.08 -9.34
CA ASP A 270 -28.01 -0.55 -10.36
C ASP A 270 -26.62 -0.97 -9.80
N PRO A 271 -26.54 -1.88 -8.79
CA PRO A 271 -25.26 -2.35 -8.28
C PRO A 271 -24.46 -3.08 -9.37
N PRO A 272 -23.12 -3.10 -9.28
CA PRO A 272 -22.30 -3.86 -10.22
C PRO A 272 -22.64 -5.36 -10.17
N ALA A 273 -22.70 -6.01 -11.34
CA ALA A 273 -23.05 -7.43 -11.46
C ALA A 273 -22.04 -8.35 -10.76
N ALA A 274 -20.79 -7.91 -10.60
CA ALA A 274 -19.75 -8.58 -9.84
C ALA A 274 -19.22 -7.64 -8.76
N GLU A 275 -19.16 -8.10 -7.51
CA GLU A 275 -18.41 -7.44 -6.47
C GLU A 275 -16.96 -7.91 -6.52
N ILE A 276 -16.04 -6.95 -6.57
CA ILE A 276 -14.61 -7.21 -6.69
C ILE A 276 -13.94 -6.46 -5.56
N PHE A 277 -13.26 -7.19 -4.67
CA PHE A 277 -12.59 -6.60 -3.52
C PHE A 277 -11.25 -7.27 -3.22
N LEU A 278 -10.27 -6.46 -2.85
CA LEU A 278 -8.99 -6.91 -2.36
C LEU A 278 -9.09 -7.21 -0.85
N ARG A 279 -8.48 -8.30 -0.41
CA ARG A 279 -8.30 -8.62 1.01
C ARG A 279 -6.88 -8.32 1.43
N GLU A 280 -6.76 -7.78 2.64
CA GLU A 280 -5.48 -7.52 3.27
C GLU A 280 -4.81 -8.82 3.71
N SER A 281 -3.49 -8.87 3.53
CA SER A 281 -2.65 -9.94 4.03
C SER A 281 -2.48 -9.79 5.54
N PRO A 282 -2.47 -10.89 6.32
CA PRO A 282 -2.13 -10.85 7.73
C PRO A 282 -0.63 -10.65 7.99
N PHE A 283 0.20 -10.58 6.93
CA PHE A 283 1.66 -10.50 7.04
C PHE A 283 2.17 -9.12 6.66
N GLY A 284 3.03 -8.56 7.52
CA GLY A 284 3.65 -7.25 7.32
C GLY A 284 2.99 -6.16 8.16
N LEU A 285 3.58 -4.97 8.12
CA LEU A 285 3.06 -3.79 8.77
C LEU A 285 2.17 -2.97 7.83
N SER A 286 2.41 -3.08 6.52
CA SER A 286 1.67 -2.32 5.53
C SER A 286 0.40 -2.99 5.05
N SER A 287 -0.47 -2.17 4.47
CA SER A 287 -1.72 -2.50 3.79
C SER A 287 -1.51 -3.31 2.49
N ILE A 288 -0.87 -4.47 2.63
CA ILE A 288 -0.62 -5.38 1.51
C ILE A 288 -1.86 -6.18 1.24
N HIS A 289 -2.15 -6.38 -0.03
CA HIS A 289 -3.22 -7.25 -0.47
C HIS A 289 -2.58 -8.47 -1.12
N ASP A 290 -2.92 -9.66 -0.63
CA ASP A 290 -2.44 -10.94 -1.16
C ASP A 290 -3.57 -11.74 -1.83
N GLN A 291 -4.81 -11.28 -1.69
CA GLN A 291 -6.00 -11.94 -2.23
C GLN A 291 -6.95 -10.95 -2.89
N LEU A 292 -7.52 -11.34 -4.02
CA LEU A 292 -8.63 -10.68 -4.69
C LEU A 292 -9.81 -11.65 -4.73
N VAL A 293 -10.98 -11.19 -4.34
CA VAL A 293 -12.22 -11.98 -4.41
C VAL A 293 -13.18 -11.32 -5.38
N ILE A 294 -13.72 -12.15 -6.27
CA ILE A 294 -14.76 -11.78 -7.22
C ILE A 294 -15.99 -12.61 -6.87
N SER A 295 -17.03 -11.96 -6.35
CA SER A 295 -18.29 -12.58 -5.94
C SER A 295 -19.46 -12.08 -6.80
N MET A 296 -20.40 -12.95 -7.12
CA MET A 296 -21.66 -12.54 -7.75
C MET A 296 -22.64 -12.09 -6.68
N GLN A 297 -23.10 -10.84 -6.75
CA GLN A 297 -24.13 -10.37 -5.86
C GLN A 297 -25.49 -10.85 -6.40
N ASN A 298 -26.10 -11.77 -5.65
CA ASN A 298 -27.50 -12.17 -5.80
C ASN A 298 -27.86 -13.18 -6.92
N SER A 299 -28.72 -14.13 -6.58
CA SER A 299 -29.09 -15.30 -7.39
C SER A 299 -30.07 -15.02 -8.55
N ARG A 300 -30.46 -13.75 -8.76
CA ARG A 300 -31.50 -13.38 -9.74
C ARG A 300 -30.93 -12.94 -11.09
N ALA A 301 -29.67 -12.51 -11.14
CA ALA A 301 -29.01 -12.18 -12.39
C ALA A 301 -28.52 -13.47 -13.07
N HIS A 302 -28.76 -13.61 -14.38
CA HIS A 302 -28.33 -14.76 -15.20
C HIS A 302 -26.82 -14.74 -15.54
N PHE A 303 -26.01 -13.96 -14.81
CA PHE A 303 -24.58 -13.90 -15.05
C PHE A 303 -23.89 -15.12 -14.44
N THR A 304 -22.98 -15.69 -15.20
CA THR A 304 -22.08 -16.75 -14.73
C THR A 304 -20.66 -16.19 -14.71
N LEU A 305 -19.96 -16.42 -13.60
CA LEU A 305 -18.55 -16.08 -13.51
C LEU A 305 -17.75 -17.06 -14.36
N SER A 306 -17.37 -16.62 -15.56
CA SER A 306 -16.48 -17.38 -16.41
C SER A 306 -15.03 -17.09 -16.03
N ILE A 307 -14.36 -18.08 -15.45
CA ILE A 307 -12.95 -17.98 -15.09
C ILE A 307 -12.03 -17.80 -16.31
N THR A 308 -12.45 -18.23 -17.50
CA THR A 308 -11.63 -18.19 -18.72
C THR A 308 -11.12 -16.79 -19.07
N PHE A 309 -11.91 -15.74 -18.82
CA PHE A 309 -11.45 -14.36 -19.03
C PHE A 309 -10.28 -14.00 -18.12
N LEU A 310 -10.34 -14.44 -16.86
CA LEU A 310 -9.28 -14.21 -15.89
C LEU A 310 -8.03 -15.02 -16.25
N LEU A 311 -8.17 -16.29 -16.67
CA LEU A 311 -7.03 -17.10 -17.12
C LEU A 311 -6.33 -16.45 -18.33
N SER A 312 -7.09 -16.06 -19.35
CA SER A 312 -6.58 -15.39 -20.54
C SER A 312 -5.91 -14.05 -20.23
N PHE A 313 -6.44 -13.29 -19.26
CA PHE A 313 -5.83 -12.03 -18.83
C PHE A 313 -4.48 -12.27 -18.14
N VAL A 314 -4.40 -13.28 -17.27
CA VAL A 314 -3.18 -13.62 -16.53
C VAL A 314 -2.08 -14.13 -17.46
N GLU A 315 -2.41 -14.98 -18.44
CA GLU A 315 -1.44 -15.49 -19.41
C GLU A 315 -1.07 -14.45 -20.47
N GLY A 316 -2.07 -13.85 -21.11
CA GLY A 316 -1.86 -12.98 -22.29
C GLY A 316 -1.42 -11.57 -21.96
N VAL A 317 -1.91 -10.98 -20.87
CA VAL A 317 -1.61 -9.58 -20.50
C VAL A 317 -0.52 -9.52 -19.43
N LEU A 318 -0.67 -10.32 -18.36
CA LEU A 318 0.26 -10.30 -17.24
C LEU A 318 1.47 -11.22 -17.46
N GLY A 319 1.51 -12.01 -18.54
CA GLY A 319 2.66 -12.83 -18.92
C GLY A 319 3.05 -13.88 -17.87
N TYR A 320 2.10 -14.34 -17.05
CA TYR A 320 2.33 -15.47 -16.17
C TYR A 320 2.25 -16.77 -16.96
N VAL A 321 3.07 -17.75 -16.58
CA VAL A 321 3.11 -19.07 -17.23
C VAL A 321 2.32 -20.07 -16.38
N PHE A 322 1.43 -20.82 -17.00
CA PHE A 322 0.70 -21.90 -16.34
C PHE A 322 1.67 -22.97 -15.81
N ALA A 323 1.55 -23.30 -14.53
CA ALA A 323 2.40 -24.27 -13.86
C ALA A 323 1.65 -25.57 -13.56
N PHE A 324 0.45 -25.47 -12.99
CA PHE A 324 -0.36 -26.61 -12.60
C PHE A 324 -1.83 -26.23 -12.53
N GLY A 325 -2.73 -27.18 -12.75
CA GLY A 325 -4.15 -26.96 -12.51
C GLY A 325 -4.90 -28.24 -12.18
N ASP A 326 -5.82 -28.14 -11.24
CA ASP A 326 -6.88 -29.11 -11.02
C ASP A 326 -8.22 -28.47 -11.43
N GLY A 327 -9.28 -29.27 -11.59
CA GLY A 327 -10.56 -28.81 -12.14
C GLY A 327 -11.26 -27.65 -11.39
N GLY A 328 -10.69 -27.13 -10.30
CA GLY A 328 -11.16 -25.94 -9.59
C GLY A 328 -10.05 -24.95 -9.20
N SER A 329 -8.78 -25.22 -9.51
CA SER A 329 -7.63 -24.39 -9.14
C SER A 329 -6.59 -24.33 -10.25
N TRP A 330 -6.07 -23.14 -10.55
CA TRP A 330 -5.04 -22.91 -11.56
C TRP A 330 -3.90 -22.13 -10.94
N THR A 331 -2.71 -22.69 -10.99
CA THR A 331 -1.47 -22.10 -10.48
C THR A 331 -0.61 -21.63 -11.63
N PHE A 332 -0.15 -20.40 -11.51
CA PHE A 332 0.71 -19.72 -12.45
C PHE A 332 1.97 -19.21 -11.78
N ARG A 333 3.04 -19.12 -12.57
CA ARG A 333 4.33 -18.61 -12.11
C ARG A 333 4.92 -17.64 -13.13
N ARG A 334 5.55 -16.59 -12.62
CA ARG A 334 6.31 -15.63 -13.43
C ARG A 334 7.70 -15.47 -12.84
N GLU A 335 8.71 -15.86 -13.63
CA GLU A 335 10.12 -15.80 -13.22
C GLU A 335 10.76 -14.43 -13.45
N ILE A 336 10.14 -13.60 -14.30
CA ILE A 336 10.69 -12.31 -14.72
C ILE A 336 9.97 -11.19 -13.98
N GLY A 337 10.73 -10.23 -13.44
CA GLY A 337 10.21 -9.01 -12.81
C GLY A 337 9.24 -8.23 -13.72
N PHE A 338 8.39 -7.40 -13.11
CA PHE A 338 7.72 -6.33 -13.83
C PHE A 338 8.70 -5.16 -14.01
N LYS A 339 8.66 -4.50 -15.17
CA LYS A 339 9.52 -3.34 -15.49
C LYS A 339 8.91 -2.05 -14.94
#